data_AF-A0A1V6B798-F1
#
_entry.id   AF-A0A1V6B798-F1
#
_cell.length_a   1.000
_cell.length_b   1.000
_cell.length_c   1.000
_cell.angle_alpha   90.00
_cell.angle_beta   90.00
_cell.angle_gamma   90.00
#
_symmetry.space_group_name_H-M   'P 1'
#
loop_
_entity.id
_entity.type
_entity.pdbx_description
1 polymer ?
#
loop_
_entity_poly.entity_id
_entity_poly.type
_entity_poly.pdbx_seq_one_letter_code
_entity_poly.pdbx_strand_id
1 'polypeptide(L)'
;MLLFLDNLGGGELLVILVFVLFFFGSKKVPDLARGLGRASREFKDAMNGVQREIEESMKTPPVAKKEISEAEKPLPEEINVPTDQKSEISGTPPSNSVSRP
;
A
#
# COMPACT_ATOMS: atom_id res chain seq x y z
N MET A 1 6.22 28.15 34.79
CA MET A 1 6.40 26.74 34.40
C MET A 1 6.14 26.48 32.91
N LEU A 2 5.39 27.34 32.20
CA LEU A 2 5.03 27.14 30.78
C LEU A 2 6.01 27.72 29.74
N LEU A 3 7.03 28.48 30.13
CA LEU A 3 8.00 29.11 29.20
C LEU A 3 8.94 28.11 28.48
N PHE A 4 8.97 26.85 28.92
CA PHE A 4 9.82 25.79 28.36
C PHE A 4 9.24 25.12 27.10
N LEU A 5 7.97 25.37 26.74
CA LEU A 5 7.38 24.76 25.53
C LEU A 5 7.37 25.72 24.33
N ASP A 6 7.36 27.03 24.56
CA ASP A 6 7.32 28.04 23.49
C ASP A 6 8.69 28.30 22.85
N ASN A 7 9.77 27.98 23.55
CA ASN A 7 11.11 27.97 22.98
C ASN A 7 11.49 26.51 22.80
N LEU A 8 11.10 25.85 21.70
CA LEU A 8 11.70 24.54 21.38
C LEU A 8 13.13 24.79 20.85
N GLY A 9 14.00 25.28 21.73
CA GLY A 9 15.36 25.70 21.43
C GLY A 9 16.37 24.60 21.73
N GLY A 10 17.64 24.90 21.46
CA GLY A 10 18.74 23.98 21.79
C GLY A 10 18.90 23.70 23.29
N GLY A 11 18.41 24.60 24.16
CA GLY A 11 18.47 24.45 25.61
C GLY A 11 17.58 23.31 26.13
N GLU A 12 16.30 23.29 25.74
CA GLU A 12 15.35 22.23 26.10
C GLU A 12 15.83 20.85 25.62
N LEU A 13 16.30 20.78 24.37
CA LEU A 13 16.79 19.53 23.80
C LEU A 13 17.99 18.99 24.58
N LEU A 14 18.88 19.86 25.05
CA LEU A 14 20.03 19.47 25.88
C LEU A 14 19.58 18.96 27.25
N VAL A 15 18.58 19.57 27.89
CA VAL A 15 18.03 19.09 29.17
C VAL A 15 17.40 17.71 29.01
N ILE A 16 16.58 17.51 27.97
CA ILE A 16 15.95 16.20 27.69
C ILE A 16 17.03 15.15 27.40
N LEU A 17 18.05 15.50 26.62
CA LEU A 17 19.16 14.59 26.30
C LEU A 17 19.91 14.18 27.55
N VAL A 18 20.20 15.11 28.47
CA VAL A 18 20.83 14.82 29.77
C VAL A 18 19.94 13.91 30.62
N PHE A 19 18.63 14.14 30.65
CA PHE A 19 17.68 13.27 31.34
C PHE A 19 17.73 11.85 30.78
N VAL A 20 17.61 11.69 29.46
CA VAL A 20 17.73 10.38 28.79
C VAL A 20 19.08 9.73 29.11
N LEU A 21 20.17 10.51 29.13
CA LEU A 21 21.50 10.00 29.47
C LEU A 21 21.63 9.58 30.93
N PHE A 22 20.88 10.18 31.86
CA PHE A 22 20.88 9.80 33.26
C PHE A 22 20.16 8.47 33.49
N PHE A 23 19.00 8.27 32.84
CA PHE A 23 18.21 7.05 32.97
C PHE A 23 18.79 5.88 32.17
N PHE A 24 19.23 6.13 30.93
CA PHE A 24 19.73 5.09 30.04
C PHE A 24 21.26 4.97 30.07
N GLY A 25 21.98 5.98 30.54
CA GLY A 25 23.44 6.03 30.55
C GLY A 25 24.06 6.55 29.25
N SER A 26 25.26 7.12 29.35
CA SER A 26 26.01 7.68 28.22
C SER A 26 26.43 6.65 27.15
N LYS A 27 26.44 5.37 27.51
CA LYS A 27 26.80 4.29 26.59
C LYS A 27 25.61 3.78 25.76
N LYS A 28 24.38 3.79 26.30
CA LYS A 28 23.24 3.13 25.63
C LYS A 28 22.69 3.92 24.45
N VAL A 29 22.58 5.25 24.57
CA VAL A 29 22.10 6.11 23.48
C VAL A 29 22.95 6.00 22.21
N PRO A 30 24.30 6.16 22.26
CA PRO A 30 25.12 6.03 21.05
C PRO A 30 25.22 4.59 20.54
N ASP A 31 25.09 3.58 21.40
CA ASP A 31 25.10 2.18 21.01
C ASP A 31 23.82 1.80 20.23
N LEU A 32 22.65 2.25 20.72
CA LEU A 32 21.37 2.13 20.01
C LEU A 32 21.41 2.87 18.66
N ALA A 33 21.93 4.10 18.64
CA ALA A 33 22.05 4.88 17.40
C ALA A 33 22.97 4.19 16.38
N ARG A 34 24.08 3.59 16.83
CA ARG A 34 24.98 2.80 15.98
C ARG A 34 24.30 1.55 15.44
N GLY A 35 23.57 0.81 16.27
CA GLY A 35 22.81 -0.36 15.85
C GLY A 35 21.74 -0.03 14.81
N LEU A 36 20.93 1.00 15.08
CA LEU A 36 19.90 1.49 14.15
C LEU A 36 20.52 2.01 12.85
N GLY A 37 21.65 2.71 12.91
CA GLY A 37 22.34 3.22 11.74
C GLY A 37 22.84 2.11 10.82
N ARG A 38 23.41 1.04 11.39
CA ARG A 38 23.80 -0.16 10.61
C ARG A 38 22.58 -0.86 10.02
N ALA A 39 21.54 -1.09 10.81
CA ALA A 39 20.30 -1.71 10.33
C ALA A 39 19.65 -0.91 9.20
N SER A 40 19.56 0.42 9.33
CA SER A 40 19.04 1.31 8.30
C SER A 40 19.86 1.26 7.01
N ARG A 41 21.19 1.19 7.14
CA ARG A 41 22.10 1.08 6.00
C ARG A 41 21.93 -0.26 5.27
N GLU A 42 21.99 -1.37 5.99
CA GLU A 42 21.83 -2.72 5.43
C GLU A 42 20.44 -2.90 4.80
N PHE A 43 19.39 -2.40 5.45
CA PHE A 43 18.03 -2.39 4.91
C PHE A 43 17.98 -1.64 3.58
N LYS A 44 18.56 -0.43 3.51
CA LYS A 44 18.57 0.37 2.29
C LYS A 44 19.37 -0.32 1.18
N ASP A 45 20.50 -0.92 1.49
CA ASP A 45 21.34 -1.63 0.53
C ASP A 45 20.62 -2.87 -0.04
N ALA A 46 19.91 -3.63 0.81
CA ALA A 46 19.08 -4.76 0.39
C ALA A 46 17.91 -4.32 -0.51
N MET A 47 17.19 -3.26 -0.13
CA MET A 47 16.09 -2.72 -0.93
C MET A 47 16.57 -2.24 -2.31
N ASN A 48 17.73 -1.59 -2.38
CA ASN A 48 18.32 -1.14 -3.64
C ASN A 48 18.72 -2.32 -4.55
N GLY A 49 19.25 -3.40 -3.97
CA GLY A 49 19.58 -4.62 -4.71
C GLY A 49 18.33 -5.24 -5.36
N VAL A 50 17.26 -5.41 -4.59
CA VAL A 50 15.98 -5.93 -5.08
C VAL A 50 15.38 -5.03 -6.17
N GLN A 51 15.41 -3.71 -5.97
CA GLN A 51 14.91 -2.76 -6.97
C GLN A 51 15.65 -2.87 -8.30
N ARG A 52 16.98 -3.10 -8.27
CA ARG A 52 17.80 -3.25 -9.48
C ARG A 52 17.53 -4.57 -10.20
N GLU A 53 17.37 -5.68 -9.48
CA GLU A 53 16.98 -6.97 -10.08
C GLU A 53 15.61 -6.91 -10.76
N ILE A 54 14.65 -6.22 -10.15
CA ILE A 54 13.31 -6.05 -10.74
C ILE A 54 13.39 -5.21 -12.02
N GLU A 55 14.20 -4.13 -12.03
CA GLU A 55 14.38 -3.30 -13.23
C GLU A 55 15.09 -4.05 -14.35
N GLU A 56 16.14 -4.83 -14.03
CA GLU A 56 16.86 -5.67 -15.00
C GLU A 56 15.98 -6.79 -15.58
N SER A 57 15.13 -7.41 -14.74
CA SER A 57 14.15 -8.42 -15.15
C SER A 57 13.07 -7.85 -16.07
N MET A 58 12.68 -6.58 -15.89
CA MET A 58 11.71 -5.90 -16.76
C MET A 58 12.32 -5.32 -18.04
N LYS A 59 13.64 -5.14 -18.12
CA LYS A 59 14.34 -4.65 -19.33
C LYS A 59 14.67 -5.75 -20.35
N THR A 60 14.56 -7.03 -19.99
CA THR A 60 14.82 -8.15 -20.90
C THR A 60 13.50 -8.62 -21.54
N PRO A 61 13.32 -8.54 -22.88
CA PRO A 61 12.10 -9.02 -23.53
C PRO A 61 12.00 -10.55 -23.42
N PRO A 62 10.79 -11.13 -23.25
CA PRO A 62 10.60 -12.56 -23.08
C PRO A 62 10.80 -13.28 -24.42
N VAL A 63 11.99 -13.84 -24.64
CA VAL A 63 12.22 -14.84 -25.71
C VAL A 63 11.80 -16.20 -25.16
N ALA A 64 10.49 -16.48 -25.14
CA ALA A 64 9.90 -17.82 -25.16
C ALA A 64 8.39 -17.76 -24.88
N LYS A 65 7.61 -17.36 -25.88
CA LYS A 65 6.19 -17.73 -25.95
C LYS A 65 5.81 -17.95 -27.41
N LYS A 66 6.29 -19.06 -27.99
CA LYS A 66 5.97 -19.49 -29.35
C LYS A 66 5.45 -20.93 -29.45
N GLU A 67 4.95 -21.49 -28.35
CA GLU A 67 4.38 -22.85 -28.35
C GLU A 67 3.10 -22.93 -27.51
N ILE A 68 2.11 -22.10 -27.86
CA ILE A 68 0.70 -22.41 -27.54
C ILE A 68 -0.15 -21.90 -28.72
N SER A 69 0.06 -22.50 -29.88
CA SER A 69 -0.75 -22.25 -31.08
C SER A 69 -0.92 -23.54 -31.87
N GLU A 70 -1.33 -24.63 -31.21
CA GLU A 70 -1.62 -25.88 -31.92
C GLU A 70 -2.50 -26.81 -31.07
N ALA A 71 -3.68 -26.36 -30.64
CA ALA A 71 -4.77 -27.25 -30.18
C ALA A 71 -6.07 -26.45 -30.03
N GLU A 72 -6.70 -26.09 -31.14
CA GLU A 72 -8.16 -26.23 -31.32
C GLU A 72 -8.51 -25.76 -32.75
N LYS A 73 -8.53 -26.71 -33.68
CA LYS A 73 -9.19 -26.55 -34.98
C LYS A 73 -10.72 -26.54 -34.75
N PRO A 74 -11.48 -25.87 -35.62
CA PRO A 74 -12.83 -25.36 -35.42
C PRO A 74 -13.92 -26.38 -35.70
N LEU A 75 -15.16 -25.98 -35.39
CA LEU A 75 -16.48 -26.28 -36.00
C LEU A 75 -17.54 -26.39 -34.87
N PRO A 76 -18.85 -26.21 -35.10
CA PRO A 76 -19.62 -25.34 -36.01
C PRO A 76 -20.58 -24.43 -35.18
N GLU A 77 -20.82 -23.18 -35.57
CA GLU A 77 -22.03 -22.75 -36.29
C GLU A 77 -23.37 -22.86 -35.50
N GLU A 78 -24.04 -21.71 -35.41
CA GLU A 78 -25.50 -21.54 -35.30
C GLU A 78 -26.22 -21.90 -33.98
N ILE A 79 -26.48 -20.89 -33.13
CA ILE A 79 -27.85 -20.56 -32.70
C ILE A 79 -28.00 -19.04 -32.71
N ASN A 80 -28.63 -18.61 -33.79
CA ASN A 80 -29.31 -17.37 -34.04
C ASN A 80 -30.50 -17.13 -33.08
N VAL A 81 -31.01 -15.89 -33.13
CA VAL A 81 -32.37 -15.44 -32.72
C VAL A 81 -32.46 -14.94 -31.25
N PRO A 82 -33.17 -13.84 -30.96
CA PRO A 82 -33.10 -12.49 -31.51
C PRO A 82 -33.25 -11.40 -30.42
N THR A 83 -33.04 -10.16 -30.84
CA THR A 83 -33.52 -8.92 -30.22
C THR A 83 -34.98 -8.93 -29.71
N ASP A 84 -35.19 -8.17 -28.63
CA ASP A 84 -36.44 -7.56 -28.12
C ASP A 84 -37.52 -8.45 -27.46
N GLN A 85 -37.79 -8.16 -26.17
CA GLN A 85 -39.17 -7.94 -25.71
C GLN A 85 -39.27 -7.09 -24.44
N LYS A 86 -39.79 -5.89 -24.67
CA LYS A 86 -40.38 -4.92 -23.73
C LYS A 86 -41.83 -5.35 -23.39
N SER A 87 -42.24 -5.13 -22.13
CA SER A 87 -43.62 -5.00 -21.56
C SER A 87 -43.72 -5.84 -20.26
N GLU A 88 -43.86 -5.24 -19.07
CA GLU A 88 -45.03 -4.56 -18.47
C GLU A 88 -46.08 -5.54 -17.92
N ILE A 89 -46.09 -5.71 -16.59
CA ILE A 89 -47.26 -5.84 -15.68
C ILE A 89 -46.72 -5.90 -14.22
N SER A 90 -46.89 -4.86 -13.42
CA SER A 90 -48.09 -4.52 -12.61
C SER A 90 -48.13 -5.27 -11.27
N GLY A 91 -48.12 -4.50 -10.16
CA GLY A 91 -48.50 -5.00 -8.83
C GLY A 91 -47.89 -4.27 -7.63
N THR A 92 -48.24 -3.00 -7.41
CA THR A 92 -48.06 -2.31 -6.11
C THR A 92 -49.11 -2.79 -5.11
N PRO A 93 -48.86 -2.69 -3.78
CA PRO A 93 -49.72 -1.79 -3.02
C PRO A 93 -48.99 -0.82 -2.07
N PRO A 94 -49.68 0.26 -1.67
CA PRO A 94 -49.09 1.48 -1.10
C PRO A 94 -48.86 1.41 0.42
N SER A 95 -47.75 1.99 0.88
CA SER A 95 -47.50 2.28 2.30
C SER A 95 -48.21 3.60 2.67
N ASN A 96 -49.36 3.46 3.33
CA ASN A 96 -50.22 4.56 3.75
C ASN A 96 -49.70 5.19 5.06
N SER A 97 -49.04 6.35 4.99
CA SER A 97 -48.80 7.22 6.15
C SER A 97 -49.81 8.37 6.14
N VAL A 98 -50.84 8.12 6.93
CA VAL A 98 -51.94 8.95 7.39
C VAL A 98 -51.63 10.44 7.54
N SER A 99 -52.56 11.22 7.00
CA SER A 99 -52.79 12.66 7.07
C SER A 99 -52.85 13.22 8.49
N ARG A 100 -52.58 14.51 8.65
CA ARG A 100 -53.37 15.42 9.51
C ARG A 100 -52.95 16.90 9.38
N PRO A 101 -53.80 17.83 9.88
CA PRO A 101 -54.77 18.63 9.13
C PRO A 101 -54.23 19.96 8.59
#